data_AF-A0A382QTI8-F1
#
_entry.id   AF-A0A382QTI8-F1
#
_cell.length_a   1.000
_cell.length_b   1.000
_cell.length_c   1.000
_cell.angle_alpha   90.00
_cell.angle_beta   90.00
_cell.angle_gamma   90.00
#
_symmetry.space_group_name_H-M   'P 1'
#
loop_
_entity.id
_entity.type
_entity.pdbx_description
1 polymer ?
#
loop_
_entity_poly.entity_id
_entity_poly.type
_entity_poly.pdbx_seq_one_letter_code
_entity_poly.pdbx_strand_id
1 'polypeptide(L)'
;MFDQLGSLRSFLTTTLLLVITLSSLSIGIGISTVQSVDREQEFFTEITAKIGLSSRSRVWPNGTYAMHEIIGGGIAVFDYDCDGKLDLLQVRFPPPSQFGTTSPNLLFQQQADGTFLDVTEESQLGDSGYGQGVAIGDTDNDGDLDVYFANFGHDTFYRNNGDGTFIEATSVSGFADNAWSTSAAFVDYDRDNDLDLYITHYVEYDPTNVCRGDHGLQDYCNPQVFEGTQDSLYRNNGDGTFTNVTSPAGITTLARGLGVVCTDLTGDGWPDFYVANDGEANQLWVNQGNGEFVDEAIIR
;
A
#
# COMPACT_ATOMS: atom_id res chain seq x y z
N MET A 1 35.79 52.51 24.47
CA MET A 1 36.14 53.93 24.56
C MET A 1 37.60 54.07 24.21
N PHE A 2 37.83 54.60 23.01
CA PHE A 2 39.03 55.26 22.51
C PHE A 2 40.38 54.51 22.49
N ASP A 3 40.74 54.17 21.25
CA ASP A 3 41.82 54.86 20.53
C ASP A 3 43.20 54.20 20.42
N GLN A 4 43.35 53.55 19.26
CA GLN A 4 43.98 54.16 18.07
C GLN A 4 45.47 53.93 17.81
N LEU A 5 45.66 53.61 16.52
CA LEU A 5 46.71 54.05 15.61
C LEU A 5 48.08 53.35 15.73
N GLY A 6 48.24 52.36 14.86
CA GLY A 6 48.66 52.67 13.49
C GLY A 6 50.17 52.71 13.27
N SER A 7 50.63 51.91 12.31
CA SER A 7 51.36 52.40 11.14
C SER A 7 51.96 51.24 10.35
N LEU A 8 51.60 51.22 9.07
CA LEU A 8 52.20 50.44 7.99
C LEU A 8 53.73 50.57 7.95
N ARG A 9 54.41 49.51 7.48
CA ARG A 9 55.12 49.48 6.18
C ARG A 9 55.76 48.11 5.92
N SER A 10 55.21 47.41 4.93
CA SER A 10 55.88 46.83 3.76
C SER A 10 57.41 46.73 3.81
N PHE A 11 57.99 45.56 3.56
CA PHE A 11 58.66 45.27 2.28
C PHE A 11 58.97 43.77 2.12
N LEU A 12 58.72 43.28 0.90
CA LEU A 12 59.05 41.96 0.38
C LEU A 12 60.56 41.68 0.49
N THR A 13 60.95 40.40 0.63
CA THR A 13 61.70 39.64 -0.41
C THR A 13 62.10 38.24 0.08
N THR A 14 61.55 37.24 -0.62
CA THR A 14 62.21 36.08 -1.25
C THR A 14 63.15 35.14 -0.45
N THR A 15 62.83 33.84 -0.61
CA THR A 15 63.71 32.65 -0.75
C THR A 15 64.03 31.78 0.47
N LEU A 16 63.18 30.77 0.67
CA LEU A 16 63.46 29.32 0.76
C LEU A 16 64.87 28.86 1.19
N LEU A 17 64.98 28.12 2.32
CA LEU A 17 65.67 26.83 2.36
C LEU A 17 65.35 26.00 3.63
N LEU A 18 65.36 24.68 3.43
CA LEU A 18 65.08 23.58 4.36
C LEU A 18 66.05 23.42 5.55
N VAL A 19 65.44 22.98 6.67
CA VAL A 19 65.80 21.87 7.58
C VAL A 19 67.13 21.94 8.35
N ILE A 20 67.04 21.86 9.68
CA ILE A 20 67.62 20.77 10.51
C ILE A 20 66.81 20.67 11.82
N THR A 21 66.53 19.43 12.17
CA THR A 21 65.77 18.94 13.33
C THR A 21 66.51 19.13 14.65
N LEU A 22 65.80 19.58 15.68
CA LEU A 22 66.12 19.27 17.07
C LEU A 22 64.89 18.69 17.75
N SER A 23 65.01 17.42 18.11
CA SER A 23 64.05 16.64 18.89
C SER A 23 64.00 17.15 20.33
N SER A 24 62.89 17.77 20.72
CA SER A 24 62.48 17.90 22.11
C SER A 24 61.38 16.90 22.41
N LEU A 25 61.70 15.97 23.31
CA LEU A 25 60.81 14.94 23.83
C LEU A 25 59.72 15.61 24.68
N SER A 26 58.58 15.90 24.07
CA SER A 26 57.38 16.33 24.79
C SER A 26 56.59 15.09 25.19
N ILE A 27 56.63 14.73 26.47
CA ILE A 27 55.65 13.80 27.06
C ILE A 27 54.33 14.57 27.12
N GLY A 28 53.64 14.61 25.98
CA GLY A 28 52.26 15.06 25.89
C GLY A 28 51.38 13.94 26.40
N ILE A 29 50.70 14.18 27.52
CA ILE A 29 49.56 13.38 27.94
C ILE A 29 48.55 13.48 26.79
N GLY A 30 48.49 12.45 25.94
CA GLY A 30 47.50 12.32 24.90
C GLY A 30 46.14 12.15 25.55
N ILE A 31 45.47 13.26 25.85
CA ILE A 31 44.01 13.23 25.91
C ILE A 31 43.59 13.06 24.46
N SER A 32 43.39 11.81 24.07
CA SER A 32 42.66 11.49 22.85
C SER A 32 41.26 12.09 23.04
N THR A 33 41.04 13.30 22.52
CA THR A 33 39.68 13.73 22.21
C THR A 33 39.18 12.74 21.18
N VAL A 34 38.40 11.77 21.62
CA VAL A 34 37.54 11.01 20.73
C VAL A 34 36.73 12.08 20.02
N GLN A 35 37.05 12.34 18.75
CA GLN A 35 36.11 13.06 17.90
C GLN A 35 34.86 12.21 17.91
N SER A 36 33.82 12.70 18.59
CA SER A 36 32.48 12.19 18.42
C SER A 36 32.20 12.27 16.93
N VAL A 37 32.15 11.11 16.27
CA VAL A 37 31.55 11.02 14.95
C VAL A 37 30.13 11.54 15.14
N ASP A 38 29.85 12.71 14.57
CA ASP A 38 28.54 13.35 14.59
C ASP A 38 27.57 12.35 13.96
N ARG A 39 26.73 11.73 14.80
CA ARG A 39 25.98 10.51 14.46
C ARG A 39 24.49 10.79 14.34
N GLU A 40 24.12 11.91 13.72
CA GLU A 40 22.72 12.27 13.46
C GLU A 40 22.52 12.73 12.01
N GLN A 41 22.96 11.93 11.05
CA GLN A 41 22.37 12.02 9.72
C GLN A 41 21.14 11.11 9.73
N GLU A 42 19.97 11.71 9.97
CA GLU A 42 18.71 10.98 9.88
C GLU A 42 18.56 10.41 8.46
N PHE A 43 18.27 9.12 8.35
CA PHE A 43 18.04 8.46 7.05
C PHE A 43 16.70 8.89 6.41
N PHE A 44 15.75 9.32 7.22
CA PHE A 44 14.42 9.73 6.82
C PHE A 44 14.02 11.00 7.53
N THR A 45 13.23 11.84 6.86
CA THR A 45 12.66 13.06 7.44
C THR A 45 11.14 12.99 7.31
N GLU A 46 10.44 13.25 8.42
CA GLU A 46 8.98 13.38 8.44
C GLU A 46 8.57 14.64 7.66
N ILE A 47 7.73 14.49 6.64
CA ILE A 47 7.30 15.61 5.78
C ILE A 47 5.79 15.68 5.58
N THR A 48 4.99 14.82 6.22
CA THR A 48 3.55 14.67 5.99
C THR A 48 2.83 16.01 6.09
N ALA A 49 3.07 16.76 7.18
CA ALA A 49 2.49 18.08 7.37
C ALA A 49 3.01 19.12 6.35
N LYS A 50 4.30 19.01 5.97
CA LYS A 50 4.94 19.91 5.00
C LYS A 50 4.35 19.76 3.60
N ILE A 51 3.96 18.54 3.22
CA ILE A 51 3.42 18.24 1.88
C ILE A 51 1.90 18.20 1.83
N GLY A 52 1.18 18.61 2.89
CA GLY A 52 -0.28 18.71 2.86
C GLY A 52 -1.04 17.43 3.22
N LEU A 53 -0.36 16.34 3.61
CA LEU A 53 -0.97 15.06 3.97
C LEU A 53 -1.36 14.95 5.46
N SER A 54 -1.48 16.06 6.18
CA SER A 54 -1.68 16.06 7.64
C SER A 54 -2.94 15.28 8.07
N SER A 55 -2.75 14.25 8.91
CA SER A 55 -3.78 13.26 9.24
C SER A 55 -4.95 13.82 10.05
N ARG A 56 -6.17 13.38 9.71
CA ARG A 56 -7.29 13.28 10.68
C ARG A 56 -7.00 12.10 11.63
N SER A 57 -7.30 12.26 12.93
CA SER A 57 -6.93 11.31 14.00
C SER A 57 -7.25 9.85 13.63
N ARG A 58 -6.24 8.95 13.65
CA ARG A 58 -6.44 7.50 13.58
C ARG A 58 -6.69 6.99 15.00
N VAL A 59 -7.80 6.28 15.22
CA VAL A 59 -8.15 5.69 16.52
C VAL A 59 -8.05 4.17 16.40
N TRP A 60 -6.82 3.65 16.35
CA TRP A 60 -6.56 2.22 16.18
C TRP A 60 -5.33 1.75 16.98
N PRO A 61 -5.37 0.56 17.60
CA PRO A 61 -6.56 -0.23 17.93
C PRO A 61 -7.37 0.42 19.07
N ASN A 62 -8.70 0.24 19.09
CA ASN A 62 -9.58 0.84 20.11
C ASN A 62 -10.00 -0.14 21.23
N GLY A 63 -9.54 -1.41 21.14
CA GLY A 63 -9.65 -2.41 22.19
C GLY A 63 -10.86 -3.34 22.09
N THR A 64 -11.55 -3.45 20.94
CA THR A 64 -12.58 -4.51 20.78
C THR A 64 -12.02 -5.87 20.41
N TYR A 65 -10.75 -5.92 19.98
CA TYR A 65 -10.08 -7.14 19.52
C TYR A 65 -10.75 -7.79 18.31
N ALA A 66 -11.54 -7.03 17.54
CA ALA A 66 -12.06 -7.49 16.27
C ALA A 66 -10.91 -7.64 15.27
N MET A 67 -10.88 -8.73 14.52
CA MET A 67 -9.68 -9.02 13.70
C MET A 67 -9.47 -7.99 12.60
N HIS A 68 -10.55 -7.49 11.99
CA HIS A 68 -10.48 -6.48 10.91
C HIS A 68 -9.88 -5.13 11.36
N GLU A 69 -9.76 -4.88 12.67
CA GLU A 69 -9.07 -3.68 13.17
C GLU A 69 -7.57 -3.66 12.89
N ILE A 70 -6.97 -4.85 12.79
CA ILE A 70 -5.52 -5.05 12.67
C ILE A 70 -5.11 -5.59 11.30
N ILE A 71 -6.07 -5.97 10.47
CA ILE A 71 -5.86 -6.18 9.04
C ILE A 71 -6.08 -4.82 8.39
N GLY A 72 -4.98 -4.08 8.21
CA GLY A 72 -4.99 -2.67 7.82
C GLY A 72 -5.43 -2.43 6.38
N GLY A 73 -5.67 -1.17 6.04
CA GLY A 73 -5.96 -0.74 4.67
C GLY A 73 -4.70 -0.53 3.81
N GLY A 74 -4.90 -0.31 2.52
CA GLY A 74 -3.84 0.00 1.55
C GLY A 74 -3.66 1.48 1.18
N ILE A 75 -2.75 1.70 0.23
CA ILE A 75 -2.58 2.95 -0.50
C ILE A 75 -2.49 2.62 -1.99
N ALA A 76 -3.13 3.43 -2.83
CA ALA A 76 -2.88 3.42 -4.27
C ALA A 76 -2.14 4.69 -4.67
N VAL A 77 -1.27 4.55 -5.67
CA VAL A 77 -0.49 5.63 -6.27
C VAL A 77 -0.71 5.58 -7.77
N PHE A 78 -1.44 6.54 -8.31
CA PHE A 78 -1.86 6.56 -9.72
C PHE A 78 -2.18 7.98 -10.16
N ASP A 79 -2.15 8.23 -11.48
CA ASP A 79 -2.51 9.51 -12.10
C ASP A 79 -4.02 9.47 -12.39
N TYR A 80 -4.85 10.05 -11.52
CA TYR A 80 -6.30 9.86 -11.63
C TYR A 80 -6.97 10.82 -12.61
N ASP A 81 -6.30 11.93 -12.94
CA ASP A 81 -6.81 13.00 -13.81
C ASP A 81 -5.99 13.20 -15.09
N CYS A 82 -5.09 12.26 -15.38
CA CYS A 82 -4.24 12.22 -16.57
C CYS A 82 -3.36 13.47 -16.73
N ASP A 83 -2.95 14.10 -15.62
CA ASP A 83 -2.10 15.31 -15.64
C ASP A 83 -0.60 15.01 -15.64
N GLY A 84 -0.23 13.72 -15.61
CA GLY A 84 1.14 13.21 -15.63
C GLY A 84 1.79 13.16 -14.25
N LYS A 85 1.07 13.43 -13.17
CA LYS A 85 1.53 13.32 -11.79
C LYS A 85 0.87 12.15 -11.09
N LEU A 86 1.59 11.56 -10.14
CA LEU A 86 1.05 10.47 -9.32
C LEU A 86 0.38 11.04 -8.07
N ASP A 87 -0.89 10.71 -7.93
CA ASP A 87 -1.75 11.07 -6.82
C ASP A 87 -1.80 9.95 -5.79
N LEU A 88 -2.34 10.25 -4.61
CA LEU A 88 -2.40 9.29 -3.51
C LEU A 88 -3.85 9.03 -3.10
N LEU A 89 -4.25 7.77 -3.13
CA LEU A 89 -5.51 7.31 -2.59
C LEU A 89 -5.26 6.48 -1.32
N GLN A 90 -5.72 6.98 -0.20
CA GLN A 90 -5.60 6.33 1.09
C GLN A 90 -6.86 5.54 1.42
N VAL A 91 -6.73 4.23 1.57
CA VAL A 91 -7.81 3.35 2.03
C VAL A 91 -7.97 3.50 3.55
N ARG A 92 -9.22 3.58 4.00
CA ARG A 92 -9.59 3.86 5.39
C ARG A 92 -10.79 3.01 5.78
N PHE A 93 -11.01 2.94 7.08
CA PHE A 93 -12.06 2.13 7.67
C PHE A 93 -12.54 2.75 8.98
N PRO A 94 -13.83 2.62 9.31
CA PRO A 94 -14.42 3.23 10.49
C PRO A 94 -14.05 2.47 11.76
N PRO A 95 -14.07 3.11 12.95
CA PRO A 95 -13.90 2.40 14.21
C PRO A 95 -14.91 1.24 14.31
N PRO A 96 -14.47 0.05 14.72
CA PRO A 96 -15.21 -1.21 14.60
C PRO A 96 -16.39 -1.27 15.58
N SER A 97 -16.32 -0.47 16.64
CA SER A 97 -17.34 -0.32 17.68
C SER A 97 -18.23 0.93 17.47
N GLN A 98 -18.03 1.66 16.36
CA GLN A 98 -18.76 2.89 16.05
C GLN A 98 -19.42 2.78 14.68
N PHE A 99 -20.31 1.80 14.52
CA PHE A 99 -21.03 1.46 13.28
C PHE A 99 -21.79 2.61 12.58
N GLY A 100 -21.88 3.80 13.18
CA GLY A 100 -22.47 5.00 12.57
C GLY A 100 -21.46 6.10 12.19
N THR A 101 -20.17 5.89 12.43
CA THR A 101 -19.11 6.84 12.06
C THR A 101 -18.52 6.40 10.73
N THR A 102 -18.64 7.22 9.69
CA THR A 102 -17.96 6.95 8.42
C THR A 102 -16.49 7.35 8.51
N SER A 103 -15.63 6.61 7.82
CA SER A 103 -14.24 6.99 7.61
C SER A 103 -13.93 6.87 6.13
N PRO A 104 -14.37 7.85 5.31
CA PRO A 104 -14.20 7.77 3.88
C PRO A 104 -12.72 7.64 3.51
N ASN A 105 -12.46 6.88 2.45
CA ASN A 105 -11.20 6.89 1.72
C ASN A 105 -10.86 8.33 1.31
N LEU A 106 -9.57 8.65 1.19
CA LEU A 106 -9.11 10.01 0.87
C LEU A 106 -8.30 10.00 -0.42
N LEU A 107 -8.69 10.85 -1.38
CA LEU A 107 -7.92 11.09 -2.60
C LEU A 107 -7.17 12.42 -2.46
N PHE A 108 -5.88 12.38 -2.77
CA PHE A 108 -4.99 13.52 -2.69
C PHE A 108 -4.32 13.79 -4.04
N GLN A 109 -4.64 14.91 -4.66
CA GLN A 109 -4.05 15.34 -5.93
C GLN A 109 -2.68 15.99 -5.72
N GLN A 110 -1.66 15.51 -6.43
CA GLN A 110 -0.32 16.08 -6.43
C GLN A 110 -0.28 17.40 -7.20
N GLN A 111 0.11 18.45 -6.50
CA GLN A 111 0.30 19.79 -7.03
C GLN A 111 1.69 19.94 -7.68
N ALA A 112 1.85 20.94 -8.54
CA ALA A 112 3.11 21.18 -9.27
C ALA A 112 4.33 21.43 -8.37
N ASP A 113 4.12 21.82 -7.12
CA ASP A 113 5.18 22.04 -6.12
C ASP A 113 5.50 20.81 -5.26
N GLY A 114 4.85 19.67 -5.55
CA GLY A 114 5.01 18.41 -4.82
C GLY A 114 4.20 18.33 -3.52
N THR A 115 3.35 19.31 -3.24
CA THR A 115 2.34 19.21 -2.17
C THR A 115 1.11 18.44 -2.65
N PHE A 116 0.25 18.06 -1.72
CA PHE A 116 -0.96 17.28 -1.96
C PHE A 116 -2.19 18.04 -1.47
N LEU A 117 -3.22 18.07 -2.32
CA LEU A 117 -4.54 18.64 -2.04
C LEU A 117 -5.56 17.52 -1.85
N ASP A 118 -6.30 17.53 -0.74
CA ASP A 118 -7.44 16.64 -0.54
C ASP A 118 -8.56 17.02 -1.52
N VAL A 119 -8.89 16.12 -2.45
CA VAL A 119 -9.91 16.28 -3.51
C VAL A 119 -11.01 15.22 -3.37
N THR A 120 -11.16 14.65 -2.17
CA THR A 120 -12.07 13.51 -1.93
C THR A 120 -13.53 13.85 -2.24
N GLU A 121 -13.99 15.06 -1.88
CA GLU A 121 -15.38 15.48 -2.12
C GLU A 121 -15.61 15.78 -3.61
N GLU A 122 -14.66 16.45 -4.24
CA GLU A 122 -14.70 16.84 -5.65
C GLU A 122 -14.66 15.62 -6.58
N SER A 123 -13.79 14.65 -6.27
CA SER A 123 -13.63 13.42 -7.06
C SER A 123 -14.77 12.42 -6.88
N GLN A 124 -15.57 12.54 -5.80
CA GLN A 124 -16.62 11.57 -5.46
C GLN A 124 -16.10 10.15 -5.15
N LEU A 125 -14.79 9.98 -4.91
CA LEU A 125 -14.15 8.70 -4.59
C LEU A 125 -14.05 8.42 -3.07
N GLY A 126 -14.92 9.05 -2.28
CA GLY A 126 -14.96 8.94 -0.82
C GLY A 126 -15.68 7.69 -0.28
N ASP A 127 -15.34 6.49 -0.77
CA ASP A 127 -15.93 5.22 -0.29
C ASP A 127 -15.81 5.11 1.23
N SER A 128 -16.90 4.72 1.90
CA SER A 128 -16.99 4.66 3.36
C SER A 128 -17.14 3.23 3.90
N GLY A 129 -16.74 2.24 3.11
CA GLY A 129 -16.66 0.84 3.51
C GLY A 129 -15.61 0.60 4.61
N TYR A 130 -15.48 -0.67 4.99
CA TYR A 130 -14.40 -1.08 5.88
C TYR A 130 -13.19 -1.50 5.03
N GLY A 131 -12.47 -0.51 4.51
CA GLY A 131 -11.41 -0.71 3.52
C GLY A 131 -10.24 -1.57 4.02
N GLN A 132 -9.81 -2.49 3.15
CA GLN A 132 -8.70 -3.43 3.36
C GLN A 132 -7.67 -3.32 2.23
N GLY A 133 -8.12 -3.24 0.98
CA GLY A 133 -7.25 -3.19 -0.19
C GLY A 133 -7.81 -2.32 -1.31
N VAL A 134 -6.99 -2.09 -2.33
CA VAL A 134 -7.36 -1.31 -3.52
C VAL A 134 -6.66 -1.87 -4.75
N ALA A 135 -7.37 -1.91 -5.88
CA ALA A 135 -6.82 -2.21 -7.19
C ALA A 135 -7.17 -1.07 -8.16
N ILE A 136 -6.23 -0.75 -9.05
CA ILE A 136 -6.33 0.33 -10.04
C ILE A 136 -6.13 -0.27 -11.43
N GLY A 137 -6.98 0.08 -12.39
CA GLY A 137 -6.88 -0.40 -13.78
C GLY A 137 -7.89 0.30 -14.68
N ASP A 138 -7.55 0.46 -15.96
CA ASP A 138 -8.48 0.94 -17.00
C ASP A 138 -9.35 -0.24 -17.45
N THR A 139 -10.57 -0.33 -16.94
CA THR A 139 -11.40 -1.53 -17.13
C THR A 139 -12.32 -1.46 -18.33
N ASP A 140 -12.56 -0.28 -18.90
CA ASP A 140 -13.34 -0.11 -20.12
C ASP A 140 -12.54 0.44 -21.30
N ASN A 141 -11.21 0.44 -21.18
CA ASN A 141 -10.24 0.80 -22.21
C ASN A 141 -10.43 2.24 -22.73
N ASP A 142 -10.88 3.16 -21.87
CA ASP A 142 -11.12 4.56 -22.22
C ASP A 142 -9.91 5.48 -21.96
N GLY A 143 -8.89 4.94 -21.28
CA GLY A 143 -7.65 5.61 -20.93
C GLY A 143 -7.64 6.24 -19.53
N ASP A 144 -8.77 6.19 -18.81
CA ASP A 144 -8.91 6.71 -17.46
C ASP A 144 -8.92 5.54 -16.44
N LEU A 145 -8.16 5.67 -15.36
CA LEU A 145 -7.98 4.56 -14.41
C LEU A 145 -9.17 4.44 -13.44
N ASP A 146 -9.77 3.25 -13.38
CA ASP A 146 -10.83 2.87 -12.46
C ASP A 146 -10.31 2.33 -11.13
N VAL A 147 -11.19 2.22 -10.15
CA VAL A 147 -10.84 1.87 -8.77
C VAL A 147 -11.76 0.80 -8.22
N TYR A 148 -11.18 -0.29 -7.76
CA TYR A 148 -11.85 -1.31 -6.96
C TYR A 148 -11.35 -1.28 -5.52
N PHE A 149 -12.26 -1.27 -4.55
CA PHE A 149 -11.96 -1.34 -3.13
C PHE A 149 -12.35 -2.70 -2.57
N ALA A 150 -11.36 -3.38 -1.98
CA ALA A 150 -11.56 -4.56 -1.16
C ALA A 150 -11.94 -4.14 0.26
N ASN A 151 -13.03 -4.69 0.78
CA ASN A 151 -13.62 -4.34 2.07
C ASN A 151 -13.82 -5.58 2.95
N PHE A 152 -13.86 -5.36 4.27
CA PHE A 152 -14.56 -6.28 5.15
C PHE A 152 -16.08 -6.11 4.94
N GLY A 153 -16.67 -6.99 4.14
CA GLY A 153 -18.07 -6.93 3.74
C GLY A 153 -18.23 -6.58 2.26
N HIS A 154 -19.05 -5.59 1.94
CA HIS A 154 -19.36 -5.25 0.55
C HIS A 154 -18.20 -4.49 -0.10
N ASP A 155 -17.57 -5.11 -1.10
CA ASP A 155 -16.60 -4.45 -1.97
C ASP A 155 -17.26 -3.37 -2.83
N THR A 156 -16.50 -2.39 -3.30
CA THR A 156 -17.03 -1.32 -4.15
C THR A 156 -16.17 -1.10 -5.38
N PHE A 157 -16.82 -0.76 -6.49
CA PHE A 157 -16.18 -0.48 -7.76
C PHE A 157 -16.60 0.88 -8.27
N TYR A 158 -15.61 1.69 -8.66
CA TYR A 158 -15.77 3.06 -9.13
C TYR A 158 -15.16 3.19 -10.50
N ARG A 159 -15.96 3.68 -11.45
CA ARG A 159 -15.49 4.03 -12.77
C ARG A 159 -15.10 5.51 -12.83
N ASN A 160 -13.97 5.82 -13.44
CA ASN A 160 -13.58 7.19 -13.70
C ASN A 160 -14.42 7.78 -14.85
N ASN A 161 -14.86 9.03 -14.74
CA ASN A 161 -15.65 9.69 -15.79
C ASN A 161 -14.77 10.47 -16.79
N GLY A 162 -13.44 10.49 -16.60
CA GLY A 162 -12.49 11.24 -17.44
C GLY A 162 -12.49 12.75 -17.21
N ASP A 163 -13.22 13.22 -16.19
CA ASP A 163 -13.29 14.62 -15.77
C ASP A 163 -12.77 14.86 -14.35
N GLY A 164 -12.04 13.87 -13.80
CA GLY A 164 -11.55 13.85 -12.43
C GLY A 164 -12.59 13.44 -11.39
N THR A 165 -13.78 13.01 -11.81
CA THR A 165 -14.83 12.47 -10.94
C THR A 165 -15.05 10.98 -11.16
N PHE A 166 -15.55 10.29 -10.15
CA PHE A 166 -15.84 8.86 -10.17
C PHE A 166 -17.32 8.59 -9.95
N ILE A 167 -17.83 7.52 -10.57
CA ILE A 167 -19.17 7.00 -10.33
C ILE A 167 -19.10 5.59 -9.75
N GLU A 168 -19.82 5.34 -8.65
CA GLU A 168 -19.94 3.98 -8.10
C GLU A 168 -20.74 3.09 -9.07
N ALA A 169 -20.10 2.06 -9.60
CA ALA A 169 -20.63 1.13 -10.59
C ALA A 169 -20.81 -0.30 -10.03
N THR A 170 -20.63 -0.51 -8.73
CA THR A 170 -20.72 -1.85 -8.10
C THR A 170 -21.99 -2.60 -8.48
N SER A 171 -23.16 -1.96 -8.36
CA SER A 171 -24.44 -2.63 -8.61
C SER A 171 -24.67 -3.08 -10.06
N VAL A 172 -24.00 -2.45 -11.03
CA VAL A 172 -24.12 -2.80 -12.46
C VAL A 172 -22.98 -3.69 -12.94
N SER A 173 -21.84 -3.69 -12.24
CA SER A 173 -20.66 -4.47 -12.58
C SER A 173 -20.83 -5.99 -12.41
N GLY A 174 -21.78 -6.45 -11.58
CA GLY A 174 -21.97 -7.88 -11.33
C GLY A 174 -21.16 -8.44 -10.15
N PHE A 175 -20.43 -7.60 -9.40
CA PHE A 175 -19.89 -7.99 -8.09
C PHE A 175 -21.05 -8.23 -7.11
N ALA A 176 -21.03 -9.39 -6.46
CA ALA A 176 -22.15 -9.85 -5.62
C ALA A 176 -21.69 -10.46 -4.28
N ASP A 177 -20.40 -10.47 -4.00
CA ASP A 177 -19.86 -11.09 -2.80
C ASP A 177 -19.82 -10.11 -1.62
N ASN A 178 -20.07 -10.62 -0.42
CA ASN A 178 -19.90 -9.90 0.85
C ASN A 178 -18.87 -10.60 1.75
N ALA A 179 -17.97 -11.37 1.15
CA ALA A 179 -16.82 -11.97 1.80
C ALA A 179 -15.87 -10.90 2.36
N TRP A 180 -14.86 -11.35 3.11
CA TRP A 180 -13.80 -10.46 3.56
C TRP A 180 -12.67 -10.43 2.55
N SER A 181 -12.71 -9.43 1.68
CA SER A 181 -11.67 -9.16 0.69
C SER A 181 -10.51 -8.38 1.31
N THR A 182 -9.27 -8.76 0.99
CA THR A 182 -8.05 -8.14 1.56
C THR A 182 -7.16 -7.46 0.53
N SER A 183 -7.13 -7.99 -0.69
CA SER A 183 -6.34 -7.48 -1.81
C SER A 183 -7.03 -7.83 -3.11
N ALA A 184 -6.70 -7.12 -4.17
CA ALA A 184 -7.15 -7.44 -5.51
C ALA A 184 -6.12 -6.96 -6.53
N ALA A 185 -6.22 -7.48 -7.75
CA ALA A 185 -5.40 -7.04 -8.87
C ALA A 185 -6.17 -7.13 -10.18
N PHE A 186 -6.07 -6.07 -10.97
CA PHE A 186 -6.52 -6.08 -12.36
C PHE A 186 -5.45 -6.70 -13.26
N VAL A 187 -5.85 -7.57 -14.17
CA VAL A 187 -4.97 -8.33 -15.05
C VAL A 187 -5.76 -8.90 -16.23
N ASP A 188 -5.25 -8.76 -17.44
CA ASP A 188 -5.78 -9.46 -18.62
C ASP A 188 -5.26 -10.91 -18.61
N TYR A 189 -6.00 -11.82 -17.95
CA TYR A 189 -5.49 -13.19 -17.73
C TYR A 189 -5.68 -14.10 -18.94
N ASP A 190 -6.62 -13.77 -19.82
CA ASP A 190 -6.94 -14.59 -20.99
C ASP A 190 -6.59 -13.94 -22.34
N ARG A 191 -5.99 -12.74 -22.30
CA ARG A 191 -5.47 -11.99 -23.44
C ARG A 191 -6.55 -11.53 -24.42
N ASP A 192 -7.73 -11.19 -23.90
CA ASP A 192 -8.80 -10.59 -24.68
C ASP A 192 -8.74 -9.06 -24.71
N ASN A 193 -7.72 -8.46 -24.08
CA ASN A 193 -7.45 -7.03 -24.01
C ASN A 193 -8.43 -6.27 -23.09
N ASP A 194 -9.19 -6.97 -22.26
CA ASP A 194 -9.95 -6.38 -21.17
C ASP A 194 -9.30 -6.76 -19.83
N LEU A 195 -9.17 -5.80 -18.90
CA LEU A 195 -8.63 -6.12 -17.58
C LEU A 195 -9.68 -6.88 -16.75
N ASP A 196 -9.34 -8.11 -16.37
CA ASP A 196 -10.09 -8.95 -15.44
C ASP A 196 -9.68 -8.66 -13.99
N LEU A 197 -10.43 -9.18 -13.02
CA LEU A 197 -10.20 -8.91 -11.60
C LEU A 197 -10.03 -10.20 -10.80
N TYR A 198 -8.87 -10.35 -10.16
CA TYR A 198 -8.62 -11.35 -9.12
C TYR A 198 -8.76 -10.70 -7.74
N ILE A 199 -9.50 -11.34 -6.83
CA ILE A 199 -9.76 -10.86 -5.46
C ILE A 199 -9.30 -11.91 -4.47
N THR A 200 -8.47 -11.52 -3.51
CA THR A 200 -8.05 -12.38 -2.40
C THR A 200 -9.01 -12.24 -1.22
N HIS A 201 -9.40 -13.36 -0.66
CA HIS A 201 -10.30 -13.42 0.49
C HIS A 201 -9.60 -14.00 1.72
N TYR A 202 -10.00 -13.56 2.90
CA TYR A 202 -9.31 -13.91 4.14
C TYR A 202 -9.95 -15.08 4.89
N VAL A 203 -10.99 -14.82 5.68
CA VAL A 203 -11.65 -15.83 6.52
C VAL A 203 -13.14 -15.60 6.63
N GLU A 204 -13.87 -16.67 6.96
CA GLU A 204 -15.22 -16.57 7.49
C GLU A 204 -15.17 -16.06 8.94
N TYR A 205 -15.10 -14.74 9.12
CA TYR A 205 -14.97 -14.13 10.43
C TYR A 205 -16.26 -14.24 11.26
N ASP A 206 -16.12 -14.81 12.46
CA ASP A 206 -17.19 -14.88 13.46
C ASP A 206 -16.83 -14.02 14.70
N PRO A 207 -17.53 -12.88 14.91
CA PRO A 207 -17.25 -11.97 16.02
C PRO A 207 -17.62 -12.54 17.41
N THR A 208 -18.25 -13.71 17.49
CA THR A 208 -18.55 -14.37 18.76
C THR A 208 -17.35 -15.10 19.36
N ASN A 209 -16.28 -15.31 18.58
CA ASN A 209 -15.04 -15.89 19.07
C ASN A 209 -14.29 -14.90 19.97
N VAL A 210 -14.04 -15.33 21.22
CA VAL A 210 -13.24 -14.56 22.19
C VAL A 210 -11.92 -15.27 22.42
N CYS A 211 -10.86 -14.71 21.86
CA CYS A 211 -9.52 -15.25 21.98
C CYS A 211 -8.75 -14.63 23.15
N ARG A 212 -7.78 -15.37 23.68
CA ARG A 212 -6.95 -14.93 24.80
C ARG A 212 -5.49 -15.29 24.52
N GLY A 213 -4.59 -14.36 24.82
CA GLY A 213 -3.15 -14.60 24.76
C GLY A 213 -2.65 -15.43 25.95
N ASP A 214 -1.34 -15.69 25.99
CA ASP A 214 -0.69 -16.56 26.98
C ASP A 214 -0.91 -16.14 28.44
N HIS A 215 -1.17 -14.85 28.68
CA HIS A 215 -1.45 -14.30 30.00
C HIS A 215 -2.94 -14.40 30.42
N GLY A 216 -3.78 -15.04 29.60
CA GLY A 216 -5.21 -15.20 29.84
C GLY A 216 -6.04 -13.93 29.65
N LEU A 217 -5.43 -12.84 29.19
CA LEU A 217 -6.13 -11.60 28.80
C LEU A 217 -6.71 -11.75 27.38
N GLN A 218 -7.82 -11.06 27.10
CA GLN A 218 -8.39 -11.04 25.76
C GLN A 218 -7.35 -10.49 24.77
N ASP A 219 -7.28 -11.12 23.60
CA ASP A 219 -6.36 -10.76 22.53
C ASP A 219 -7.05 -11.01 21.18
N TYR A 220 -6.41 -10.55 20.10
CA TYR A 220 -6.85 -10.87 18.75
C TYR A 220 -6.82 -12.38 18.51
N CYS A 221 -7.80 -12.88 17.77
CA CYS A 221 -7.83 -14.27 17.39
C CYS A 221 -6.71 -14.59 16.39
N ASN A 222 -6.04 -15.72 16.60
CA ASN A 222 -5.22 -16.31 15.57
C ASN A 222 -6.12 -16.66 14.37
N PRO A 223 -5.72 -16.37 13.13
CA PRO A 223 -6.59 -16.59 11.98
C PRO A 223 -6.90 -18.07 11.72
N GLN A 224 -6.10 -19.01 12.26
CA GLN A 224 -6.41 -20.46 12.23
C GLN A 224 -7.63 -20.85 13.07
N VAL A 225 -8.20 -19.92 13.86
CA VAL A 225 -9.49 -20.13 14.54
C VAL A 225 -10.65 -20.08 13.54
N PHE A 226 -10.48 -19.41 12.41
CA PHE A 226 -11.49 -19.25 11.37
C PHE A 226 -11.16 -20.10 10.15
N GLU A 227 -12.20 -20.53 9.44
CA GLU A 227 -12.04 -21.17 8.14
C GLU A 227 -11.57 -20.15 7.11
N GLY A 228 -10.59 -20.53 6.30
CA GLY A 228 -10.16 -19.74 5.15
C GLY A 228 -11.25 -19.72 4.07
N THR A 229 -11.20 -18.71 3.22
CA THR A 229 -12.18 -18.49 2.15
C THR A 229 -11.57 -18.76 0.77
N GLN A 230 -12.43 -19.00 -0.21
CA GLN A 230 -12.03 -19.16 -1.60
C GLN A 230 -11.77 -17.77 -2.20
N ASP A 231 -10.64 -17.59 -2.89
CA ASP A 231 -10.39 -16.41 -3.73
C ASP A 231 -11.37 -16.34 -4.92
N SER A 232 -11.58 -15.15 -5.49
CA SER A 232 -12.48 -14.96 -6.63
C SER A 232 -11.75 -14.48 -7.88
N LEU A 233 -12.15 -14.99 -9.05
CA LEU A 233 -11.75 -14.47 -10.36
C LEU A 233 -13.00 -14.04 -11.15
N TYR A 234 -12.94 -12.82 -11.64
CA TYR A 234 -14.00 -12.17 -12.42
C TYR A 234 -13.47 -11.81 -13.80
N ARG A 235 -14.09 -12.37 -14.84
CA ARG A 235 -13.79 -12.01 -16.22
C ARG A 235 -14.54 -10.75 -16.62
N ASN A 236 -13.85 -9.78 -17.20
CA ASN A 236 -14.48 -8.60 -17.79
C ASN A 236 -15.17 -8.98 -19.12
N ASN A 237 -16.43 -8.56 -19.30
CA ASN A 237 -17.20 -8.89 -20.50
C ASN A 237 -17.04 -7.84 -21.62
N GLY A 238 -16.27 -6.77 -21.40
CA GLY A 238 -16.06 -5.67 -22.35
C GLY A 238 -17.25 -4.71 -22.47
N ASP A 239 -18.26 -4.84 -21.60
CA ASP A 239 -19.47 -4.01 -21.58
C ASP A 239 -19.72 -3.32 -20.23
N GLY A 240 -18.68 -3.26 -19.38
CA GLY A 240 -18.75 -2.73 -18.02
C GLY A 240 -19.33 -3.70 -17.00
N THR A 241 -19.52 -4.97 -17.38
CA THR A 241 -19.96 -6.04 -16.48
C THR A 241 -18.89 -7.13 -16.36
N PHE A 242 -18.93 -7.85 -15.24
CA PHE A 242 -18.00 -8.91 -14.90
C PHE A 242 -18.73 -10.22 -14.64
N THR A 243 -18.17 -11.31 -15.13
CA THR A 243 -18.67 -12.68 -14.89
C THR A 243 -17.77 -13.37 -13.87
N ASN A 244 -18.33 -13.87 -12.77
CA ASN A 244 -17.57 -14.72 -11.85
C ASN A 244 -17.21 -16.04 -12.54
N VAL A 245 -15.92 -16.25 -12.80
CA VAL A 245 -15.35 -17.43 -13.45
C VAL A 245 -14.49 -18.27 -12.49
N THR A 246 -14.55 -18.00 -11.19
CA THR A 246 -13.75 -18.67 -10.14
C THR A 246 -13.79 -20.20 -10.25
N SER A 247 -14.99 -20.78 -10.27
CA SER A 247 -15.15 -22.23 -10.35
C SER A 247 -14.70 -22.83 -11.69
N PRO A 248 -15.12 -22.31 -12.87
CA PRO A 248 -14.62 -22.84 -14.13
C PRO A 248 -13.12 -22.60 -14.35
N ALA A 249 -12.53 -21.57 -13.75
CA ALA A 249 -11.09 -21.31 -13.79
C ALA A 249 -10.26 -22.22 -12.88
N GLY A 250 -10.90 -23.04 -12.02
CA GLY A 250 -10.19 -23.99 -11.15
C GLY A 250 -9.59 -23.39 -9.88
N ILE A 251 -9.90 -22.14 -9.55
CA ILE A 251 -9.46 -21.49 -8.30
C ILE A 251 -10.36 -22.02 -7.17
N THR A 252 -10.00 -23.12 -6.52
CA THR A 252 -10.90 -23.81 -5.56
C THR A 252 -10.38 -23.93 -4.14
N THR A 253 -9.09 -23.68 -3.92
CA THR A 253 -8.46 -23.93 -2.62
C THR A 253 -8.78 -22.80 -1.65
N LEU A 254 -9.37 -23.16 -0.51
CA LEU A 254 -9.63 -22.24 0.60
C LEU A 254 -8.33 -21.92 1.33
N ALA A 255 -8.08 -20.65 1.58
CA ALA A 255 -6.91 -20.17 2.32
C ALA A 255 -7.19 -18.83 3.00
N ARG A 256 -6.17 -18.28 3.66
CA ARG A 256 -6.20 -16.98 4.35
C ARG A 256 -5.42 -15.92 3.59
N GLY A 257 -5.93 -15.51 2.43
CA GLY A 257 -5.27 -14.56 1.54
C GLY A 257 -5.14 -13.16 2.14
N LEU A 258 -3.94 -12.57 2.02
CA LEU A 258 -3.66 -11.18 2.43
C LEU A 258 -3.18 -10.29 1.30
N GLY A 259 -2.50 -10.85 0.30
CA GLY A 259 -1.92 -10.07 -0.80
C GLY A 259 -1.73 -10.91 -2.04
N VAL A 260 -1.98 -10.32 -3.20
CA VAL A 260 -1.77 -10.93 -4.51
C VAL A 260 -0.79 -10.12 -5.35
N VAL A 261 0.02 -10.82 -6.13
CA VAL A 261 0.75 -10.25 -7.27
C VAL A 261 0.44 -11.06 -8.52
N CYS A 262 0.25 -10.35 -9.63
CA CYS A 262 -0.04 -10.95 -10.94
C CYS A 262 1.14 -10.68 -11.88
N THR A 263 1.81 -11.73 -12.33
CA THR A 263 2.91 -11.64 -13.31
C THR A 263 3.22 -13.01 -13.89
N ASP A 264 3.92 -13.07 -15.01
CA ASP A 264 4.40 -14.33 -15.60
C ASP A 264 5.54 -14.89 -14.73
N LEU A 265 5.20 -15.78 -13.80
CA LEU A 265 6.14 -16.38 -12.84
C LEU A 265 6.78 -17.65 -13.40
N THR A 266 6.15 -18.29 -14.39
CA THR A 266 6.69 -19.48 -15.05
C THR A 266 7.58 -19.17 -16.25
N GLY A 267 7.48 -17.97 -16.82
CA GLY A 267 8.19 -17.55 -18.04
C GLY A 267 7.54 -18.07 -19.33
N ASP A 268 6.27 -18.48 -19.30
CA ASP A 268 5.54 -19.01 -20.46
C ASP A 268 4.72 -17.94 -21.20
N GLY A 269 4.79 -16.70 -20.71
CA GLY A 269 4.13 -15.51 -21.20
C GLY A 269 2.75 -15.28 -20.61
N TRP A 270 2.14 -16.22 -19.90
CA TRP A 270 0.82 -16.06 -19.29
C TRP A 270 0.95 -15.49 -17.86
N PRO A 271 0.08 -14.56 -17.45
CA PRO A 271 0.12 -14.06 -16.10
C PRO A 271 -0.37 -15.13 -15.12
N ASP A 272 0.43 -15.37 -14.09
CA ASP A 272 0.12 -16.23 -12.95
C ASP A 272 -0.29 -15.37 -11.73
N PHE A 273 -0.94 -15.98 -10.75
CA PHE A 273 -1.28 -15.32 -9.48
C PHE A 273 -0.51 -15.94 -8.32
N TYR A 274 0.23 -15.12 -7.57
CA TYR A 274 0.85 -15.54 -6.33
C TYR A 274 0.16 -14.88 -5.15
N VAL A 275 -0.37 -15.70 -4.24
CA VAL A 275 -1.13 -15.25 -3.08
C VAL A 275 -0.35 -15.55 -1.80
N ALA A 276 -0.09 -14.49 -1.03
CA ALA A 276 0.50 -14.60 0.30
C ALA A 276 -0.59 -14.88 1.33
N ASN A 277 -0.49 -16.02 2.02
CA ASN A 277 -1.48 -16.48 2.98
C ASN A 277 -1.00 -16.31 4.42
N ASP A 278 -1.89 -15.93 5.33
CA ASP A 278 -1.57 -15.75 6.74
C ASP A 278 -1.52 -17.08 7.49
N GLY A 279 -0.38 -17.36 8.13
CA GLY A 279 -0.21 -18.52 9.00
C GLY A 279 -0.29 -19.88 8.29
N GLU A 280 -0.21 -19.93 6.96
CA GLU A 280 -0.25 -21.15 6.15
C GLU A 280 0.59 -21.04 4.86
N ALA A 281 0.52 -22.06 3.99
CA ALA A 281 1.25 -22.06 2.73
C ALA A 281 0.63 -21.07 1.73
N ASN A 282 1.50 -20.32 1.05
CA ASN A 282 1.10 -19.47 -0.08
C ASN A 282 0.59 -20.31 -1.25
N GLN A 283 -0.19 -19.69 -2.13
CA GLN A 283 -0.70 -20.31 -3.36
C GLN A 283 -0.05 -19.68 -4.59
N LEU A 284 0.17 -20.48 -5.63
CA LEU A 284 0.70 -20.05 -6.91
C LEU A 284 -0.18 -20.64 -8.00
N TRP A 285 -1.17 -19.87 -8.41
CA TRP A 285 -2.08 -20.23 -9.49
C TRP A 285 -1.39 -20.00 -10.83
N VAL A 286 -0.91 -21.08 -11.43
CA VAL A 286 -0.27 -21.07 -12.76
C VAL A 286 -1.33 -21.14 -13.84
N ASN A 287 -1.32 -20.15 -14.73
CA ASN A 287 -2.25 -20.05 -15.84
C ASN A 287 -1.92 -21.08 -16.92
N GLN A 288 -2.89 -21.91 -17.31
CA GLN A 288 -2.67 -22.97 -18.30
C GLN A 288 -2.90 -22.50 -19.75
N GLY A 289 -3.22 -21.21 -19.96
CA GLY A 289 -3.45 -20.61 -21.27
C GLY A 289 -4.77 -21.02 -21.94
N ASN A 290 -5.66 -21.67 -21.20
CA ASN A 290 -6.99 -22.10 -21.63
C ASN A 290 -8.12 -21.52 -20.75
N GLY A 291 -7.78 -20.58 -19.86
CA GLY A 291 -8.69 -19.99 -18.86
C GLY A 291 -8.75 -20.75 -17.53
N GLU A 292 -8.00 -21.85 -17.38
CA GLU A 292 -7.89 -22.60 -16.13
C GLU A 292 -6.55 -22.33 -15.44
N PHE A 293 -6.54 -22.49 -14.12
CA PHE A 293 -5.37 -22.33 -13.25
C PHE A 293 -5.12 -23.59 -12.43
N VAL A 294 -3.84 -23.83 -12.12
CA VAL A 294 -3.40 -24.93 -11.26
C VAL A 294 -2.53 -24.35 -10.14
N ASP A 295 -2.81 -24.72 -8.88
CA ASP A 295 -1.94 -24.36 -7.76
C ASP A 295 -0.66 -25.21 -7.78
N GLU A 296 0.47 -24.56 -8.07
CA GLU A 296 1.79 -25.18 -8.13
C GLU A 296 2.71 -24.75 -6.98
N ALA A 297 2.21 -24.05 -5.96
CA ALA A 297 3.07 -23.47 -4.90
C ALA A 297 3.94 -24.49 -4.17
N ILE A 298 3.42 -25.71 -3.95
CA ILE A 298 4.16 -26.78 -3.23
C ILE A 298 5.26 -27.39 -4.11
N ILE A 299 5.13 -27.31 -5.43
CA ILE A 299 5.96 -28.07 -6.38
C ILE A 299 7.18 -27.25 -6.84
N ARG A 300 7.21 -25.93 -6.62
CA ARG A 300 8.23 -25.00 -7.14
C ARG A 300 9.17 -24.43 -6.07
#